data_AF-A0A6A6Y2E0-F1
#
_entry.id   AF-A0A6A6Y2E0-F1
#
_cell.length_a   1.000
_cell.length_b   1.000
_cell.length_c   1.000
_cell.angle_alpha   90.00
_cell.angle_beta   90.00
_cell.angle_gamma   90.00
#
_symmetry.space_group_name_H-M   'P 1'
#
loop_
_entity.id
_entity.type
_entity.pdbx_description
1 polymer ?
#
loop_
_entity_poly.entity_id
_entity_poly.type
_entity_poly.pdbx_seq_one_letter_code
_entity_poly.pdbx_strand_id
1 'polypeptide(L)'
;GSYHKVWILEHFNGEKVAIKVPAIGHAARWMPVDAENLRSEALTMDYIRLKTKFPVPKVLDFDTTFNNPIGCPYIMMEFVEGISAYDAWFPEEEGDLPLEEVRENILTSLAGAMAELRYLEFDKIGMLHFDDLHNPIVGDVHTFVESEDKSRRPEDDGIARVQATIPTFMTTKEYYKAELESESLRPGDWRSAVTRKVCNLALDGKPFTPATPAEATDQQPEKFWLMHPDFNYQNIMVTPDGKQITGIIDWDGVQTVPRCVGYAAVPIWLRQDWQSDYVWPDNHLETHSVDELEKYRKIYAQAMRDAAGENSDWKYTENSAV
;
A
#
# COMPACT_ATOMS: atom_id res chain seq x y z
N GLY A 1 9.06 9.81 8.39
CA GLY A 1 9.41 8.47 7.87
C GLY A 1 10.74 8.55 7.14
N SER A 2 11.11 7.48 6.44
CA SER A 2 12.38 7.38 5.71
C SER A 2 12.44 8.29 4.47
N TYR A 3 11.28 8.57 3.86
CA TYR A 3 11.19 9.30 2.57
C TYR A 3 10.56 10.69 2.69
N HIS A 4 9.88 10.98 3.80
CA HIS A 4 9.09 12.19 3.98
C HIS A 4 9.22 12.75 5.39
N LYS A 5 9.18 14.08 5.48
CA LYS A 5 8.97 14.81 6.72
C LYS A 5 7.53 15.30 6.77
N VAL A 6 6.88 15.10 7.91
CA VAL A 6 5.52 15.55 8.16
C VAL A 6 5.56 16.54 9.32
N TRP A 7 4.99 17.72 9.13
CA TRP A 7 4.78 18.71 10.18
C TRP A 7 3.29 18.79 10.48
N ILE A 8 2.95 18.73 11.76
CA ILE A 8 1.59 18.99 12.23
C ILE A 8 1.55 20.47 12.63
N LEU A 9 0.73 21.24 11.93
CA LEU A 9 0.43 22.62 12.29
C LEU A 9 -0.86 22.64 13.08
N GLU A 10 -0.82 23.27 14.25
CA GLU A 10 -1.98 23.47 15.10
C GLU A 10 -2.31 24.97 15.14
N HIS A 11 -3.52 25.32 14.74
CA HIS A 11 -4.02 26.68 14.83
C HIS A 11 -4.51 26.99 16.26
N PHE A 12 -4.59 28.27 16.64
CA PHE A 12 -4.97 28.68 18.00
C PHE A 12 -6.37 28.22 18.44
N ASN A 13 -7.24 27.83 17.51
CA ASN A 13 -8.56 27.26 17.79
C ASN A 13 -8.52 25.73 17.99
N GLY A 14 -7.35 25.09 17.93
CA GLY A 14 -7.16 23.64 18.06
C GLY A 14 -7.31 22.85 16.76
N GLU A 15 -7.61 23.50 15.62
CA GLU A 15 -7.64 22.82 14.32
C GLU A 15 -6.22 22.43 13.90
N LYS A 16 -6.06 21.17 13.45
CA LYS A 16 -4.78 20.61 13.04
C LYS A 16 -4.75 20.30 11.54
N VAL A 17 -3.59 20.53 10.94
CA VAL A 17 -3.31 20.22 9.53
C VAL A 17 -1.96 19.51 9.46
N ALA A 18 -1.87 18.47 8.64
CA ALA A 18 -0.61 17.80 8.34
C ALA A 18 -0.04 18.33 7.03
N ILE A 19 1.23 18.72 7.03
CA ILE A 19 1.99 19.08 5.82
C ILE A 19 3.07 18.02 5.63
N LYS A 20 2.96 17.25 4.55
CA LYS A 20 3.96 16.28 4.08
C LYS A 20 4.87 16.96 3.06
N VAL A 21 6.18 16.97 3.32
CA VAL A 21 7.21 17.40 2.34
C VAL A 21 8.11 16.19 2.05
N PRO A 22 8.32 15.86 0.78
CA PRO A 22 9.29 14.85 0.38
C PRO A 22 10.69 15.17 0.87
N ALA A 23 11.43 14.18 1.38
CA ALA A 23 12.83 14.36 1.75
C ALA A 23 13.68 14.85 0.57
N ILE A 24 13.27 14.50 -0.66
CA ILE A 24 13.88 14.91 -1.92
C ILE A 24 13.40 16.28 -2.43
N GLY A 25 12.45 16.91 -1.72
CA GLY A 25 11.75 18.16 -2.06
C GLY A 25 12.62 19.41 -1.97
N HIS A 26 13.88 19.35 -2.41
CA HIS A 26 14.79 20.47 -2.50
C HIS A 26 15.30 20.62 -3.94
N ALA A 27 15.49 21.87 -4.39
CA ALA A 27 15.69 22.22 -5.81
C ALA A 27 16.90 21.53 -6.48
N ALA A 28 17.86 21.06 -5.69
CA ALA A 28 19.03 20.34 -6.20
C ALA A 28 18.76 18.88 -6.58
N ARG A 29 17.60 18.31 -6.19
CA ARG A 29 17.27 16.90 -6.39
C ARG A 29 15.90 16.65 -7.00
N TRP A 30 14.96 17.58 -6.83
CA TRP A 30 13.61 17.45 -7.36
C TRP A 30 13.59 17.38 -8.89
N MET A 31 13.02 16.31 -9.42
CA MET A 31 12.91 16.02 -10.84
C MET A 31 11.44 16.06 -11.28
N PRO A 32 11.15 16.22 -12.59
CA PRO A 32 9.78 16.30 -13.10
C PRO A 32 8.89 15.12 -12.69
N VAL A 33 9.45 13.91 -12.62
CA VAL A 33 8.69 12.74 -12.24
C VAL A 33 8.40 12.66 -10.73
N ASP A 34 9.19 13.32 -9.89
CA ASP A 34 8.89 13.45 -8.45
C ASP A 34 7.64 14.33 -8.27
N ALA A 35 7.52 15.36 -9.11
CA ALA A 35 6.32 16.18 -9.20
C ALA A 35 5.11 15.38 -9.71
N GLU A 36 5.30 14.47 -10.67
CA GLU A 36 4.25 13.56 -11.14
C GLU A 36 3.79 12.59 -10.05
N ASN A 37 4.72 11.99 -9.30
CA ASN A 37 4.42 11.09 -8.18
C ASN A 37 3.67 11.82 -7.05
N LEU A 38 4.15 12.99 -6.61
CA LEU A 38 3.48 13.78 -5.58
C LEU A 38 2.06 14.18 -6.00
N ARG A 39 1.89 14.58 -7.27
CA ARG A 39 0.59 14.93 -7.85
C ARG A 39 -0.34 13.72 -7.92
N SER A 40 0.18 12.57 -8.35
CA SER A 40 -0.56 11.30 -8.42
C SER A 40 -1.04 10.87 -7.04
N GLU A 41 -0.19 10.94 -6.02
CA GLU A 41 -0.55 10.64 -4.63
C GLU A 41 -1.73 11.52 -4.18
N ALA A 42 -1.57 12.84 -4.25
CA ALA A 42 -2.59 13.80 -3.81
C ALA A 42 -3.94 13.59 -4.53
N LEU A 43 -3.91 13.45 -5.85
CA LEU A 43 -5.13 13.31 -6.65
C LEU A 43 -5.76 11.92 -6.52
N THR A 44 -4.97 10.86 -6.25
CA THR A 44 -5.51 9.53 -5.94
C THR A 44 -6.27 9.54 -4.62
N MET A 45 -5.75 10.23 -3.60
CA MET A 45 -6.47 10.41 -2.34
C MET A 45 -7.83 11.11 -2.56
N ASP A 46 -7.84 12.21 -3.31
CA ASP A 46 -9.09 12.90 -3.66
C ASP A 46 -10.06 12.03 -4.47
N TYR A 47 -9.55 11.23 -5.41
CA TYR A 47 -10.34 10.29 -6.21
C TYR A 47 -11.00 9.21 -5.35
N ILE A 48 -10.23 8.57 -4.45
CA ILE A 48 -10.75 7.57 -3.51
C ILE A 48 -11.87 8.19 -2.67
N ARG A 49 -11.63 9.39 -2.13
CA ARG A 49 -12.57 10.11 -1.28
C ARG A 49 -13.84 10.53 -2.03
N LEU A 50 -13.72 10.86 -3.32
CA LEU A 50 -14.83 11.24 -4.19
C LEU A 50 -15.76 10.04 -4.50
N LYS A 51 -15.17 8.86 -4.69
CA LYS A 51 -15.87 7.67 -5.21
C LYS A 51 -16.32 6.68 -4.15
N THR A 52 -15.75 6.74 -2.94
CA THR A 52 -15.95 5.72 -1.90
C THR A 52 -16.15 6.35 -0.52
N LYS A 53 -16.47 5.51 0.49
CA LYS A 53 -16.45 5.91 1.91
C LYS A 53 -15.14 5.55 2.61
N PHE A 54 -14.11 5.18 1.85
CA PHE A 54 -12.81 4.82 2.40
C PHE A 54 -12.23 5.98 3.24
N PRO A 55 -11.69 5.72 4.44
CA PRO A 55 -11.20 6.75 5.35
C PRO A 55 -9.80 7.25 4.93
N VAL A 56 -9.71 7.95 3.80
CA VAL A 56 -8.50 8.65 3.37
C VAL A 56 -8.53 10.11 3.84
N PRO A 57 -7.42 10.68 4.34
CA PRO A 57 -7.37 12.11 4.68
C PRO A 57 -7.77 12.97 3.49
N LYS A 58 -8.52 14.05 3.74
CA LYS A 58 -8.82 15.01 2.70
C LYS A 58 -7.57 15.83 2.37
N VAL A 59 -7.20 15.88 1.10
CA VAL A 59 -6.18 16.83 0.62
C VAL A 59 -6.80 18.23 0.65
N LEU A 60 -6.12 19.15 1.34
CA LEU A 60 -6.52 20.55 1.45
C LEU A 60 -5.86 21.39 0.37
N ASP A 61 -4.60 21.11 0.07
CA ASP A 61 -3.81 21.75 -0.98
C ASP A 61 -2.57 20.90 -1.30
N PHE A 62 -1.98 21.06 -2.48
CA PHE A 62 -0.66 20.51 -2.79
C PHE A 62 0.02 21.38 -3.86
N ASP A 63 1.35 21.48 -3.79
CA ASP A 63 2.15 22.14 -4.81
C ASP A 63 3.37 21.27 -5.11
N THR A 64 3.64 21.05 -6.39
CA THR A 64 4.74 20.21 -6.87
C THR A 64 5.99 21.02 -7.22
N THR A 65 5.97 22.33 -6.97
CA THR A 65 6.98 23.30 -7.38
C THR A 65 7.66 23.95 -6.18
N PHE A 66 8.59 24.86 -6.46
CA PHE A 66 9.25 25.71 -5.46
C PHE A 66 8.65 27.12 -5.40
N ASN A 67 7.68 27.44 -6.26
CA ASN A 67 7.10 28.77 -6.37
C ASN A 67 5.86 28.93 -5.48
N ASN A 68 6.03 28.62 -4.20
CA ASN A 68 4.99 28.67 -3.18
C ASN A 68 5.54 29.24 -1.86
N PRO A 69 4.69 29.62 -0.89
CA PRO A 69 5.14 30.27 0.34
C PRO A 69 6.09 29.45 1.22
N ILE A 70 6.07 28.12 1.15
CA ILE A 70 6.97 27.26 1.94
C ILE A 70 8.30 26.99 1.22
N GLY A 71 8.37 27.27 -0.09
CA GLY A 71 9.59 27.16 -0.89
C GLY A 71 10.02 25.72 -1.18
N CYS A 72 9.09 24.75 -1.13
CA CYS A 72 9.30 23.35 -1.49
C CYS A 72 7.98 22.67 -1.91
N PRO A 73 8.05 21.52 -2.59
CA PRO A 73 6.87 20.71 -2.90
C PRO A 73 6.23 20.12 -1.63
N TYR A 74 4.90 20.01 -1.59
CA TYR A 74 4.17 19.48 -0.44
C TYR A 74 2.80 18.91 -0.79
N ILE A 75 2.27 18.11 0.13
CA ILE A 75 0.85 17.79 0.26
C ILE A 75 0.39 18.29 1.64
N MET A 76 -0.62 19.14 1.65
CA MET A 76 -1.30 19.61 2.86
C MET A 76 -2.64 18.90 2.97
N MET A 77 -2.92 18.29 4.11
CA MET A 77 -4.10 17.44 4.32
C MET A 77 -4.65 17.55 5.73
N GLU A 78 -5.90 17.12 5.91
CA GLU A 78 -6.54 17.02 7.23
C GLU A 78 -5.67 16.16 8.16
N PHE A 79 -5.49 16.61 9.39
CA PHE A 79 -4.90 15.78 10.44
C PHE A 79 -5.90 14.68 10.81
N VAL A 80 -5.43 13.43 10.87
CA VAL A 80 -6.26 12.30 11.28
C VAL A 80 -6.16 12.12 12.79
N GLU A 81 -7.28 12.30 13.48
CA GLU A 81 -7.38 12.06 14.92
C GLU A 81 -7.34 10.55 15.24
N GLY A 82 -6.85 10.21 16.43
CA GLY A 82 -6.71 8.83 16.90
C GLY A 82 -5.27 8.47 17.26
N ILE A 83 -5.02 7.19 17.45
CA ILE A 83 -3.68 6.61 17.65
C ILE A 83 -3.35 5.68 16.49
N SER A 84 -2.08 5.34 16.30
CA SER A 84 -1.73 4.33 15.30
C SER A 84 -2.31 2.97 15.70
N ALA A 85 -2.59 2.12 14.72
CA ALA A 85 -3.01 0.75 14.99
C ALA A 85 -1.91 -0.03 15.71
N TYR A 86 -0.64 0.39 15.60
CA TYR A 86 0.46 -0.19 16.37
C TYR A 86 0.30 0.06 17.86
N ASP A 87 0.10 1.32 18.24
CA ASP A 87 -0.05 1.72 19.64
C ASP A 87 -1.30 1.07 20.25
N ALA A 88 -2.36 0.89 19.46
CA ALA A 88 -3.57 0.17 19.89
C ALA A 88 -3.34 -1.35 20.01
N TRP A 89 -2.48 -1.92 19.17
CA TRP A 89 -2.20 -3.36 19.10
C TRP A 89 -1.15 -3.83 20.12
N PHE A 90 -0.24 -2.93 20.50
CA PHE A 90 0.82 -3.10 21.49
C PHE A 90 0.83 -1.90 22.46
N PRO A 91 -0.22 -1.74 23.28
CA PRO A 91 -0.32 -0.57 24.15
C PRO A 91 0.72 -0.62 25.27
N GLU A 92 1.29 0.54 25.61
CA GLU A 92 2.21 0.68 26.76
C GLU A 92 1.50 0.51 28.11
N GLU A 93 0.21 0.86 28.16
CA GLU A 93 -0.64 0.80 29.34
C GLU A 93 -1.90 -0.04 29.08
N GLU A 94 -2.40 -0.74 30.11
CA GLU A 94 -3.67 -1.45 30.00
C GLU A 94 -4.83 -0.47 29.77
N GLY A 95 -5.60 -0.71 28.71
CA GLY A 95 -6.81 0.04 28.40
C GLY A 95 -8.06 -0.50 29.10
N ASP A 96 -9.20 0.16 28.88
CA ASP A 96 -10.48 -0.24 29.45
C ASP A 96 -11.04 -1.56 28.90
N LEU A 97 -10.65 -1.92 27.66
CA LEU A 97 -11.07 -3.15 26.99
C LEU A 97 -9.96 -4.21 27.03
N PRO A 98 -10.31 -5.51 27.04
CA PRO A 98 -9.35 -6.58 26.84
C PRO A 98 -8.59 -6.39 25.52
N LEU A 99 -7.26 -6.56 25.53
CA LEU A 99 -6.41 -6.32 24.36
C LEU A 99 -6.84 -7.13 23.12
N GLU A 100 -7.24 -8.39 23.31
CA GLU A 100 -7.73 -9.23 22.21
C GLU A 100 -9.02 -8.67 21.58
N GLU A 101 -9.90 -8.06 22.39
CA GLU A 101 -11.11 -7.40 21.88
C GLU A 101 -10.74 -6.17 21.04
N VAL A 102 -9.74 -5.38 21.47
CA VAL A 102 -9.23 -4.23 20.70
C VAL A 102 -8.65 -4.69 19.36
N ARG A 103 -7.83 -5.75 19.35
CA ARG A 103 -7.26 -6.32 18.13
C ARG A 103 -8.33 -6.82 17.16
N GLU A 104 -9.33 -7.54 17.67
CA GLU A 104 -10.48 -8.00 16.88
C GLU A 104 -11.29 -6.84 16.30
N ASN A 105 -11.49 -5.77 17.07
CA ASN A 105 -12.16 -4.55 16.61
C ASN A 105 -11.37 -3.88 15.48
N ILE A 106 -10.04 -3.75 15.62
CA ILE A 106 -9.16 -3.15 14.59
C ILE A 106 -9.31 -3.93 13.29
N LEU A 107 -9.17 -5.26 13.32
CA LEU A 107 -9.27 -6.10 12.13
C LEU A 107 -10.64 -5.99 11.47
N THR A 108 -11.70 -5.96 12.27
CA THR A 108 -13.07 -5.86 11.76
C THR A 108 -13.32 -4.51 11.09
N SER A 109 -12.93 -3.42 11.75
CA SER A 109 -13.08 -2.06 11.25
C SER A 109 -12.25 -1.83 9.99
N LEU A 110 -11.02 -2.35 9.97
CA LEU A 110 -10.10 -2.27 8.85
C LEU A 110 -10.61 -3.02 7.63
N ALA A 111 -11.13 -4.24 7.80
CA ALA A 111 -11.71 -5.00 6.70
C ALA A 111 -12.90 -4.26 6.08
N GLY A 112 -13.73 -3.62 6.91
CA GLY A 112 -14.82 -2.74 6.47
C GLY A 112 -14.33 -1.55 5.64
N ALA A 113 -13.29 -0.86 6.10
CA ALA A 113 -12.68 0.25 5.37
C ALA A 113 -12.09 -0.21 4.02
N MET A 114 -11.26 -1.26 4.03
CA MET A 114 -10.60 -1.78 2.83
C MET A 114 -11.59 -2.31 1.79
N ALA A 115 -12.71 -2.90 2.24
CA ALA A 115 -13.77 -3.34 1.33
C ALA A 115 -14.28 -2.21 0.44
N GLU A 116 -14.29 -0.94 0.88
CA GLU A 116 -14.77 0.20 0.06
C GLU A 116 -13.96 0.40 -1.22
N LEU A 117 -12.68 0.01 -1.26
CA LEU A 117 -11.86 0.09 -2.46
C LEU A 117 -12.31 -0.89 -3.55
N ARG A 118 -13.15 -1.89 -3.25
CA ARG A 118 -13.69 -2.86 -4.23
C ARG A 118 -14.47 -2.19 -5.37
N TYR A 119 -14.97 -0.98 -5.14
CA TYR A 119 -15.71 -0.21 -6.14
C TYR A 119 -14.81 0.52 -7.13
N LEU A 120 -13.50 0.54 -6.91
CA LEU A 120 -12.50 1.20 -7.76
C LEU A 120 -11.82 0.17 -8.64
N GLU A 121 -12.49 -0.16 -9.74
CA GLU A 121 -12.05 -1.14 -10.73
C GLU A 121 -11.31 -0.47 -11.91
N PHE A 122 -10.22 -1.06 -12.35
CA PHE A 122 -9.38 -0.55 -13.44
C PHE A 122 -9.01 -1.63 -14.45
N ASP A 123 -8.73 -1.22 -15.69
CA ASP A 123 -8.41 -2.11 -16.81
C ASP A 123 -6.91 -2.39 -16.98
N LYS A 124 -6.05 -1.72 -16.20
CA LYS A 124 -4.59 -1.90 -16.22
C LYS A 124 -3.99 -1.87 -14.83
N ILE A 125 -2.79 -2.43 -14.72
CA ILE A 125 -1.87 -2.26 -13.59
C ILE A 125 -0.97 -1.06 -13.88
N GLY A 126 -0.88 -0.13 -12.93
CA GLY A 126 -0.03 1.07 -13.00
C GLY A 126 -0.47 2.17 -12.03
N MET A 127 0.15 3.35 -12.12
CA MET A 127 -0.24 4.51 -11.30
C MET A 127 -1.34 5.33 -11.98
N LEU A 128 -2.11 6.08 -11.20
CA LEU A 128 -3.18 6.92 -11.72
C LEU A 128 -2.64 8.29 -12.17
N HIS A 129 -2.99 8.67 -13.39
CA HIS A 129 -2.72 9.97 -13.98
C HIS A 129 -4.04 10.71 -14.17
N PHE A 130 -4.05 11.99 -13.83
CA PHE A 130 -5.27 12.78 -13.75
C PHE A 130 -5.20 14.00 -14.67
N ASP A 131 -6.02 14.03 -15.72
CA ASP A 131 -6.42 15.27 -16.40
C ASP A 131 -7.79 15.74 -15.92
N ASP A 132 -8.66 14.78 -15.56
CA ASP A 132 -9.95 14.95 -14.91
C ASP A 132 -10.01 14.03 -13.68
N LEU A 133 -10.32 14.60 -12.52
CA LEU A 133 -10.44 13.86 -11.26
C LEU A 133 -11.49 12.73 -11.36
N HIS A 134 -12.51 12.84 -12.20
CA HIS A 134 -13.57 11.82 -12.27
C HIS A 134 -13.19 10.59 -13.06
N ASN A 135 -12.20 10.70 -13.96
CA ASN A 135 -11.84 9.72 -14.98
C ASN A 135 -10.31 9.63 -15.12
N PRO A 136 -9.60 9.07 -14.11
CA PRO A 136 -8.16 8.88 -14.20
C PRO A 136 -7.78 7.89 -15.30
N ILE A 137 -6.56 8.03 -15.80
CA ILE A 137 -5.93 7.09 -16.73
C ILE A 137 -4.87 6.30 -15.96
N VAL A 138 -4.83 4.98 -16.14
CA VAL A 138 -3.73 4.17 -15.60
C VAL A 138 -2.54 4.23 -16.56
N GLY A 139 -1.39 4.65 -16.04
CA GLY A 139 -0.14 4.87 -16.77
C GLY A 139 1.07 4.26 -16.07
N ASP A 140 2.24 4.43 -16.70
CA ASP A 140 3.50 3.86 -16.23
C ASP A 140 3.82 4.33 -14.81
N VAL A 141 4.42 3.44 -14.01
CA VAL A 141 4.77 3.69 -12.61
C VAL A 141 6.19 4.20 -12.55
N HIS A 142 6.40 5.28 -11.83
CA HIS A 142 7.71 5.85 -11.62
C HIS A 142 8.21 5.53 -10.22
N THR A 143 9.31 4.80 -10.16
CA THR A 143 9.97 4.40 -8.91
C THR A 143 11.43 4.81 -8.93
N PHE A 144 12.10 4.62 -7.80
CA PHE A 144 13.51 4.89 -7.68
C PHE A 144 14.29 3.61 -7.45
N VAL A 145 15.53 3.61 -7.94
CA VAL A 145 16.48 2.52 -7.71
C VAL A 145 17.29 2.86 -6.48
N GLU A 146 17.08 2.12 -5.38
CA GLU A 146 17.92 2.23 -4.19
C GLU A 146 19.39 1.95 -4.56
N SER A 147 20.31 2.72 -3.97
CA SER A 147 21.74 2.47 -4.18
C SER A 147 22.15 1.14 -3.54
N GLU A 148 22.81 0.26 -4.31
CA GLU A 148 23.39 -0.99 -3.79
C GLU A 148 24.44 -0.76 -2.68
N ASP A 149 25.04 0.44 -2.62
CA ASP A 149 26.11 0.79 -1.67
C ASP A 149 25.69 1.97 -0.77
N LYS A 150 24.80 1.69 0.19
CA LYS A 150 24.36 2.64 1.23
C LYS A 150 25.54 3.18 2.07
N SER A 151 26.70 2.52 2.07
CA SER A 151 27.87 2.93 2.86
C SER A 151 28.66 4.08 2.25
N ARG A 152 28.61 4.25 0.92
CA ARG A 152 29.38 5.27 0.20
C ARG A 152 28.68 6.61 0.07
N ARG A 153 27.35 6.66 0.18
CA ARG A 153 26.55 7.89 0.06
C ARG A 153 25.39 7.89 1.04
N PRO A 154 25.64 8.07 2.35
CA PRO A 154 24.58 8.16 3.36
C PRO A 154 23.57 9.27 3.06
N GLU A 155 23.97 10.31 2.32
CA GLU A 155 23.09 11.39 1.88
C GLU A 155 22.10 10.99 0.78
N ASP A 156 22.23 9.80 0.17
CA ASP A 156 21.35 9.27 -0.86
C ASP A 156 20.38 8.19 -0.30
N ASP A 157 20.48 7.85 0.99
CA ASP A 157 19.55 6.92 1.67
C ASP A 157 18.17 7.57 1.78
N GLY A 158 17.13 6.87 1.27
CA GLY A 158 15.79 7.43 1.13
C GLY A 158 15.63 8.51 0.06
N ILE A 159 16.67 8.79 -0.74
CA ILE A 159 16.73 9.88 -1.72
C ILE A 159 17.46 9.40 -2.98
N ALA A 160 16.84 8.48 -3.71
CA ALA A 160 17.49 7.86 -4.85
C ALA A 160 17.60 8.83 -6.05
N ARG A 161 18.79 8.86 -6.67
CA ARG A 161 19.12 9.71 -7.83
C ARG A 161 18.81 9.05 -9.17
N VAL A 162 18.55 7.74 -9.14
CA VAL A 162 18.28 6.93 -10.33
C VAL A 162 16.82 6.54 -10.29
N GLN A 163 16.14 6.81 -11.40
CA GLN A 163 14.73 6.49 -11.56
C GLN A 163 14.59 5.27 -12.46
N ALA A 164 13.56 4.50 -12.17
CA ALA A 164 13.08 3.43 -13.02
C ALA A 164 11.61 3.69 -13.36
N THR A 165 11.27 3.44 -14.61
CA THR A 165 9.88 3.45 -15.06
C THR A 165 9.47 2.02 -15.31
N ILE A 166 8.42 1.58 -14.62
CA ILE A 166 7.79 0.29 -14.82
C ILE A 166 6.59 0.52 -15.75
N PRO A 167 6.52 -0.16 -16.92
CA PRO A 167 5.43 0.04 -17.85
C PRO A 167 4.09 -0.44 -17.28
N THR A 168 2.97 0.07 -17.81
CA THR A 168 1.66 -0.52 -17.51
C THR A 168 1.55 -1.97 -17.97
N PHE A 169 0.74 -2.76 -17.26
CA PHE A 169 0.43 -4.14 -17.63
C PHE A 169 -1.06 -4.35 -17.84
N MET A 170 -1.42 -5.20 -18.81
CA MET A 170 -2.81 -5.55 -19.11
C MET A 170 -3.25 -6.85 -18.43
N THR A 171 -2.30 -7.63 -17.92
CA THR A 171 -2.54 -8.93 -17.29
C THR A 171 -1.69 -9.11 -16.03
N THR A 172 -2.22 -9.86 -15.07
CA THR A 172 -1.50 -10.29 -13.86
C THR A 172 -0.22 -11.05 -14.21
N LYS A 173 -0.25 -11.82 -15.31
CA LYS A 173 0.91 -12.58 -15.80
C LYS A 173 2.07 -11.67 -16.20
N GLU A 174 1.81 -10.64 -17.00
CA GLU A 174 2.84 -9.70 -17.46
C GLU A 174 3.49 -8.97 -16.28
N TYR A 175 2.66 -8.52 -15.33
CA TYR A 175 3.12 -7.86 -14.11
C TYR A 175 4.10 -8.73 -13.30
N TYR A 176 3.70 -9.95 -12.92
CA TYR A 176 4.58 -10.81 -12.12
C TYR A 176 5.82 -11.29 -12.88
N LYS A 177 5.75 -11.42 -14.22
CA LYS A 177 6.95 -11.72 -15.02
C LYS A 177 7.95 -10.56 -14.97
N ALA A 178 7.48 -9.32 -15.11
CA ALA A 178 8.34 -8.15 -14.99
C ALA A 178 8.96 -8.05 -13.58
N GLU A 179 8.20 -8.33 -12.53
CA GLU A 179 8.68 -8.32 -11.14
C GLU A 179 9.76 -9.40 -10.87
N LEU A 180 9.61 -10.59 -11.47
CA LEU A 180 10.62 -11.65 -11.38
C LEU A 180 11.92 -11.31 -12.12
N GLU A 181 11.83 -10.49 -13.15
CA GLU A 181 12.96 -10.01 -13.95
C GLU A 181 13.66 -8.80 -13.30
N SER A 182 12.94 -7.98 -12.51
CA SER A 182 13.43 -6.73 -11.91
C SER A 182 14.34 -6.90 -10.67
N GLU A 183 15.35 -7.77 -10.75
CA GLU A 183 16.49 -7.84 -9.81
C GLU A 183 16.24 -8.23 -8.35
N SER A 184 14.99 -8.41 -7.89
CA SER A 184 14.63 -8.83 -6.52
C SER A 184 15.19 -10.20 -6.11
N LEU A 185 15.74 -10.96 -7.06
CA LEU A 185 16.42 -12.24 -6.85
C LEU A 185 17.89 -12.10 -7.31
N ARG A 186 18.81 -12.00 -6.34
CA ARG A 186 20.23 -11.65 -6.53
C ARG A 186 20.86 -12.36 -7.74
N PRO A 187 21.38 -11.64 -8.75
CA PRO A 187 22.05 -12.25 -9.90
C PRO A 187 23.17 -13.20 -9.45
N GLY A 188 23.08 -14.48 -9.83
CA GLY A 188 24.07 -15.51 -9.50
C GLY A 188 23.73 -16.41 -8.31
N ASP A 189 22.64 -16.15 -7.57
CA ASP A 189 22.12 -17.10 -6.58
C ASP A 189 21.29 -18.19 -7.26
N TRP A 190 21.67 -19.46 -7.07
CA TRP A 190 20.96 -20.59 -7.68
C TRP A 190 19.55 -20.77 -7.11
N ARG A 191 19.31 -20.39 -5.84
CA ARG A 191 17.97 -20.47 -5.21
C ARG A 191 17.03 -19.48 -5.89
N SER A 192 17.50 -18.25 -6.04
CA SER A 192 16.88 -17.21 -6.86
C SER A 192 16.54 -17.68 -8.28
N ALA A 193 17.47 -18.37 -8.96
CA ALA A 193 17.20 -18.92 -10.30
C ALA A 193 16.13 -20.03 -10.31
N VAL A 194 16.12 -20.91 -9.29
CA VAL A 194 15.09 -21.95 -9.15
C VAL A 194 13.72 -21.33 -8.86
N THR A 195 13.64 -20.37 -7.94
CA THR A 195 12.39 -19.64 -7.64
C THR A 195 11.84 -18.99 -8.91
N ARG A 196 12.68 -18.25 -9.67
CA ARG A 196 12.27 -17.69 -10.97
C ARG A 196 11.72 -18.75 -11.92
N LYS A 197 12.37 -19.91 -12.02
CA LYS A 197 11.92 -20.98 -12.92
C LYS A 197 10.56 -21.54 -12.50
N VAL A 198 10.37 -21.79 -11.21
CA VAL A 198 9.10 -22.31 -10.67
C VAL A 198 7.97 -21.30 -10.86
N CYS A 199 8.19 -20.03 -10.50
CA CYS A 199 7.20 -18.97 -10.69
C CYS A 199 6.83 -18.80 -12.17
N ASN A 200 7.82 -18.81 -13.08
CA ASN A 200 7.54 -18.74 -14.52
C ASN A 200 6.71 -19.93 -15.01
N LEU A 201 7.00 -21.16 -14.55
CA LEU A 201 6.20 -22.34 -14.91
C LEU A 201 4.76 -22.23 -14.41
N ALA A 202 4.55 -21.67 -13.20
CA ALA A 202 3.21 -21.42 -12.68
C ALA A 202 2.46 -20.36 -13.51
N LEU A 203 3.13 -19.26 -13.87
CA LEU A 203 2.58 -18.18 -14.69
C LEU A 203 2.32 -18.60 -16.14
N ASP A 204 3.02 -19.59 -16.67
CA ASP A 204 2.79 -20.17 -17.98
C ASP A 204 1.70 -21.27 -17.98
N GLY A 205 1.20 -21.64 -16.79
CA GLY A 205 0.08 -22.57 -16.60
C GLY A 205 -1.29 -21.89 -16.49
N LYS A 206 -2.34 -22.70 -16.35
CA LYS A 206 -3.67 -22.21 -15.94
C LYS A 206 -3.61 -21.75 -14.46
N PRO A 207 -4.30 -20.68 -14.06
CA PRO A 207 -5.28 -19.91 -14.86
C PRO A 207 -4.69 -18.75 -15.69
N PHE A 208 -3.41 -18.42 -15.53
CA PHE A 208 -2.79 -17.23 -16.13
C PHE A 208 -2.58 -17.31 -17.65
N THR A 209 -2.57 -18.51 -18.22
CA THR A 209 -2.44 -18.72 -19.67
C THR A 209 -3.57 -19.60 -20.18
N PRO A 210 -4.39 -19.13 -21.15
CA PRO A 210 -5.42 -19.97 -21.77
C PRO A 210 -4.74 -21.12 -22.54
N ALA A 211 -5.33 -22.32 -22.46
CA ALA A 211 -4.77 -23.50 -23.12
C ALA A 211 -5.10 -23.55 -24.62
N THR A 212 -6.06 -22.75 -25.10
CA THR A 212 -6.42 -22.66 -26.52
C THR A 212 -6.78 -21.22 -26.91
N PRO A 213 -6.67 -20.86 -28.21
CA PRO A 213 -7.12 -19.56 -28.70
C PRO A 213 -8.61 -19.28 -28.46
N ALA A 214 -9.45 -20.33 -28.48
CA ALA A 214 -10.88 -20.20 -28.18
C ALA A 214 -11.12 -19.82 -26.72
N GLU A 215 -10.37 -20.42 -25.77
CA GLU A 215 -10.40 -20.01 -24.36
C GLU A 215 -9.90 -18.57 -24.18
N ALA A 216 -8.92 -18.11 -24.97
CA ALA A 216 -8.41 -16.74 -24.91
C ALA A 216 -9.44 -15.70 -25.38
N THR A 217 -10.23 -16.02 -26.43
CA THR A 217 -11.29 -15.12 -26.92
C THR A 217 -12.52 -15.03 -26.02
N ASP A 218 -12.78 -16.07 -25.21
CA ASP A 218 -13.91 -16.11 -24.27
C ASP A 218 -13.58 -15.50 -22.90
N GLN A 219 -12.30 -15.23 -22.60
CA GLN A 219 -11.89 -14.61 -21.35
C GLN A 219 -12.28 -13.13 -21.33
N GLN A 220 -13.00 -12.73 -20.27
CA GLN A 220 -13.18 -11.32 -19.99
C GLN A 220 -11.83 -10.67 -19.67
N PRO A 221 -11.62 -9.39 -20.06
CA PRO A 221 -10.43 -8.65 -19.66
C PRO A 221 -10.22 -8.71 -18.15
N GLU A 222 -8.97 -8.88 -17.72
CA GLU A 222 -8.63 -8.82 -16.31
C GLU A 222 -8.92 -7.43 -15.75
N LYS A 223 -9.22 -7.40 -14.45
CA LYS A 223 -9.52 -6.20 -13.70
C LYS A 223 -8.57 -6.06 -12.52
N PHE A 224 -8.28 -4.82 -12.18
CA PHE A 224 -7.27 -4.44 -11.20
C PHE A 224 -7.84 -3.45 -10.20
N TRP A 225 -7.27 -3.44 -9.00
CA TRP A 225 -7.74 -2.63 -7.88
C TRP A 225 -6.57 -1.91 -7.22
N LEU A 226 -6.88 -0.83 -6.50
CA LEU A 226 -5.87 -0.17 -5.67
C LEU A 226 -5.46 -1.04 -4.49
N MET A 227 -4.18 -0.95 -4.13
CA MET A 227 -3.62 -1.46 -2.88
C MET A 227 -2.94 -0.31 -2.13
N HIS A 228 -3.03 -0.34 -0.81
CA HIS A 228 -2.22 0.56 0.02
C HIS A 228 -0.73 0.15 -0.07
N PRO A 229 0.19 1.04 -0.47
CA PRO A 229 1.60 0.69 -0.74
C PRO A 229 2.34 0.09 0.46
N ASP A 230 2.10 0.65 1.64
CA ASP A 230 2.65 0.16 2.90
C ASP A 230 1.50 -0.15 3.85
N PHE A 231 0.78 -1.25 3.57
CA PHE A 231 -0.40 -1.67 4.31
C PHE A 231 -0.05 -2.25 5.69
N ASN A 232 0.47 -1.39 6.57
CA ASN A 232 1.00 -1.76 7.87
C ASN A 232 0.46 -0.85 8.99
N TYR A 233 0.58 -1.27 10.25
CA TYR A 233 -0.09 -0.66 11.40
C TYR A 233 0.23 0.82 11.61
N GLN A 234 1.38 1.30 11.14
CA GLN A 234 1.84 2.68 11.34
C GLN A 234 1.10 3.67 10.46
N ASN A 235 0.51 3.17 9.37
CA ASN A 235 -0.23 3.93 8.39
C ASN A 235 -1.74 3.84 8.60
N ILE A 236 -2.18 3.21 9.70
CA ILE A 236 -3.59 3.02 10.04
C ILE A 236 -3.86 3.73 11.35
N MET A 237 -4.74 4.71 11.31
CA MET A 237 -5.18 5.46 12.48
C MET A 237 -6.52 4.89 12.97
N VAL A 238 -6.66 4.76 14.28
CA VAL A 238 -7.81 4.11 14.91
C VAL A 238 -8.20 4.81 16.22
N THR A 239 -9.45 4.67 16.61
CA THR A 239 -9.87 5.00 17.98
C THR A 239 -9.15 4.09 18.99
N PRO A 240 -8.86 4.56 20.23
CA PRO A 240 -8.12 3.75 21.20
C PRO A 240 -8.75 2.39 21.53
N ASP A 241 -10.07 2.25 21.35
CA ASP A 241 -10.80 0.98 21.57
C ASP A 241 -10.82 0.04 20.34
N GLY A 242 -10.15 0.44 19.26
CA GLY A 242 -10.04 -0.33 18.02
C GLY A 242 -11.28 -0.30 17.13
N LYS A 243 -12.39 0.30 17.56
CA LYS A 243 -13.70 0.13 16.90
C LYS A 243 -13.84 0.88 15.59
N GLN A 244 -13.11 1.98 15.41
CA GLN A 244 -13.21 2.80 14.22
C GLN A 244 -11.84 3.15 13.66
N ILE A 245 -11.56 2.70 12.44
CA ILE A 245 -10.51 3.28 11.62
C ILE A 245 -10.88 4.73 11.33
N THR A 246 -10.04 5.66 11.78
CA THR A 246 -10.24 7.10 11.62
C THR A 246 -9.54 7.64 10.37
N GLY A 247 -8.50 6.96 9.90
CA GLY A 247 -7.84 7.27 8.63
C GLY A 247 -6.77 6.26 8.26
N ILE A 248 -6.52 6.12 6.96
CA ILE A 248 -5.40 5.34 6.41
C ILE A 248 -4.54 6.31 5.60
N ILE A 249 -3.28 6.45 6.01
CA ILE A 249 -2.37 7.53 5.61
C ILE A 249 -1.17 6.98 4.83
N ASP A 250 -0.41 7.89 4.21
CA ASP A 250 0.80 7.58 3.42
C ASP A 250 0.53 6.75 2.16
N TRP A 251 0.00 7.43 1.14
CA TRP A 251 -0.39 6.86 -0.15
C TRP A 251 0.73 6.96 -1.21
N ASP A 252 1.95 7.26 -0.79
CA ASP A 252 3.10 7.34 -1.70
C ASP A 252 3.37 5.98 -2.34
N GLY A 253 3.49 5.94 -3.66
CA GLY A 253 3.61 4.72 -4.45
C GLY A 253 2.29 3.99 -4.71
N VAL A 254 1.14 4.61 -4.48
CA VAL A 254 -0.17 4.02 -4.81
C VAL A 254 -0.28 3.67 -6.30
N GLN A 255 -0.73 2.45 -6.56
CA GLN A 255 -0.94 1.92 -7.90
C GLN A 255 -2.07 0.88 -7.89
N THR A 256 -2.60 0.60 -9.09
CA THR A 256 -3.47 -0.53 -9.31
C THR A 256 -2.64 -1.81 -9.44
N VAL A 257 -3.14 -2.92 -8.90
CA VAL A 257 -2.42 -4.19 -8.77
C VAL A 257 -3.34 -5.39 -9.08
N PRO A 258 -2.80 -6.61 -9.27
CA PRO A 258 -3.60 -7.84 -9.38
C PRO A 258 -4.57 -8.05 -8.22
N ARG A 259 -5.70 -8.70 -8.49
CA ARG A 259 -6.79 -8.95 -7.50
C ARG A 259 -6.32 -9.59 -6.21
N CYS A 260 -5.39 -10.54 -6.30
CA CYS A 260 -4.87 -11.30 -5.17
C CYS A 260 -4.02 -10.46 -4.19
N VAL A 261 -3.62 -9.26 -4.59
CA VAL A 261 -2.86 -8.31 -3.77
C VAL A 261 -3.55 -6.93 -3.68
N GLY A 262 -4.77 -6.80 -4.20
CA GLY A 262 -5.54 -5.55 -4.16
C GLY A 262 -6.16 -5.28 -2.78
N TYR A 263 -7.37 -4.74 -2.78
CA TYR A 263 -8.08 -4.35 -1.56
C TYR A 263 -8.32 -5.48 -0.55
N ALA A 264 -8.36 -6.74 -1.03
CA ALA A 264 -8.59 -7.92 -0.21
C ALA A 264 -7.30 -8.52 0.37
N ALA A 265 -6.14 -7.91 0.15
CA ALA A 265 -4.87 -8.36 0.71
C ALA A 265 -4.90 -8.34 2.25
N VAL A 266 -4.16 -9.27 2.85
CA VAL A 266 -3.94 -9.29 4.30
C VAL A 266 -2.91 -8.20 4.66
N PRO A 267 -3.11 -7.46 5.78
CA PRO A 267 -2.14 -6.48 6.22
C PRO A 267 -0.74 -7.06 6.49
N ILE A 268 0.30 -6.27 6.25
CA ILE A 268 1.70 -6.71 6.28
C ILE A 268 2.07 -7.36 7.62
N TRP A 269 1.66 -6.77 8.76
CA TRP A 269 2.00 -7.30 10.09
C TRP A 269 1.36 -8.66 10.39
N LEU A 270 0.28 -9.03 9.69
CA LEU A 270 -0.32 -10.35 9.82
C LEU A 270 0.38 -11.41 8.97
N ARG A 271 1.52 -11.09 8.34
CA ARG A 271 2.28 -11.98 7.44
C ARG A 271 3.74 -12.13 7.88
N GLN A 272 4.04 -11.75 9.12
CA GLN A 272 5.39 -11.80 9.69
C GLN A 272 6.01 -13.20 9.56
N ASP A 273 5.23 -14.26 9.79
CA ASP A 273 5.64 -15.67 9.70
C ASP A 273 5.97 -16.16 8.28
N TRP A 274 5.66 -15.38 7.24
CA TRP A 274 6.00 -15.70 5.85
C TRP A 274 7.37 -15.17 5.46
N GLN A 275 7.95 -14.28 6.27
CA GLN A 275 9.26 -13.69 6.02
C GLN A 275 10.37 -14.65 6.44
N SER A 276 11.46 -14.68 5.66
CA SER A 276 12.58 -15.60 5.90
C SER A 276 13.35 -15.34 7.21
N ASP A 277 13.21 -14.13 7.76
CA ASP A 277 13.82 -13.64 8.99
C ASP A 277 12.84 -13.63 10.17
N TYR A 278 11.68 -14.28 10.05
CA TYR A 278 10.74 -14.45 11.15
C TYR A 278 11.40 -15.13 12.36
N VAL A 279 11.28 -14.49 13.52
CA VAL A 279 11.76 -14.99 14.80
C VAL A 279 10.66 -14.80 15.85
N TRP A 280 10.32 -15.88 16.56
CA TRP A 280 9.39 -15.85 17.66
C TRP A 280 9.84 -16.76 18.83
N PRO A 281 9.76 -16.29 20.09
CA PRO A 281 9.52 -14.89 20.48
C PRO A 281 10.72 -14.03 20.04
N ASP A 282 10.45 -12.80 19.60
CA ASP A 282 11.50 -11.82 19.35
C ASP A 282 11.84 -11.06 20.65
N ASN A 283 12.93 -10.28 20.62
CA ASN A 283 13.39 -9.57 21.82
C ASN A 283 12.47 -8.41 22.22
N HIS A 284 11.62 -7.92 21.31
CA HIS A 284 10.71 -6.80 21.56
C HIS A 284 9.28 -7.27 21.89
N LEU A 285 8.98 -8.58 21.77
CA LEU A 285 7.66 -9.17 21.95
C LEU A 285 6.59 -8.55 21.03
N GLU A 286 7.03 -8.01 19.90
CA GLU A 286 6.20 -7.40 18.85
C GLU A 286 5.87 -8.39 17.73
N THR A 287 6.46 -9.60 17.79
CA THR A 287 6.14 -10.70 16.89
C THR A 287 5.12 -11.62 17.54
N HIS A 288 4.03 -11.89 16.81
CA HIS A 288 3.03 -12.90 17.19
C HIS A 288 3.48 -14.30 16.81
N SER A 289 3.03 -15.32 17.55
CA SER A 289 3.26 -16.71 17.16
C SER A 289 2.53 -17.06 15.85
N VAL A 290 2.92 -18.16 15.21
CA VAL A 290 2.25 -18.64 13.98
C VAL A 290 0.76 -18.89 14.24
N ASP A 291 0.41 -19.47 15.38
CA ASP A 291 -0.98 -19.76 15.75
C ASP A 291 -1.80 -18.49 15.98
N GLU A 292 -1.21 -17.46 16.60
CA GLU A 292 -1.84 -16.14 16.78
C GLU A 292 -2.04 -15.44 15.43
N LEU A 293 -1.03 -15.44 14.56
CA LEU A 293 -1.13 -14.87 13.21
C LEU A 293 -2.20 -15.60 12.38
N GLU A 294 -2.28 -16.93 12.46
CA GLU A 294 -3.37 -17.69 11.84
C GLU A 294 -4.75 -17.31 12.40
N LYS A 295 -4.88 -17.15 13.72
CA LYS A 295 -6.12 -16.69 14.36
C LYS A 295 -6.53 -15.32 13.80
N TYR A 296 -5.62 -14.34 13.80
CA TYR A 296 -5.92 -12.99 13.32
C TYR A 296 -6.23 -12.94 11.82
N ARG A 297 -5.52 -13.72 10.99
CA ARG A 297 -5.85 -13.85 9.56
C ARG A 297 -7.26 -14.39 9.34
N LYS A 298 -7.69 -15.39 10.12
CA LYS A 298 -9.06 -15.94 10.06
C LYS A 298 -10.11 -14.90 10.45
N ILE A 299 -9.86 -14.11 11.50
CA ILE A 299 -10.74 -13.01 11.92
C ILE A 299 -10.86 -11.97 10.80
N TYR A 300 -9.73 -11.51 10.26
CA TYR A 300 -9.71 -10.50 9.19
C TYR A 300 -10.39 -11.01 7.91
N ALA A 301 -10.14 -12.26 7.51
CA ALA A 301 -10.79 -12.88 6.35
C ALA A 301 -12.31 -12.98 6.51
N GLN A 302 -12.78 -13.35 7.71
CA GLN A 302 -14.22 -13.39 8.01
C GLN A 302 -14.83 -11.98 7.97
N ALA A 303 -14.18 -10.99 8.59
CA ALA A 303 -14.65 -9.61 8.54
C ALA A 303 -14.66 -9.04 7.12
N MET A 304 -13.68 -9.36 6.29
CA MET A 304 -13.64 -8.97 4.87
C MET A 304 -14.79 -9.61 4.09
N ARG A 305 -15.08 -10.89 4.33
CA ARG A 305 -16.24 -11.59 3.73
C ARG A 305 -17.54 -10.89 4.10
N ASP A 306 -17.71 -10.53 5.36
CA ASP A 306 -18.93 -9.88 5.86
C ASP A 306 -19.09 -8.47 5.30
N ALA A 307 -18.00 -7.72 5.16
CA ALA A 307 -18.00 -6.36 4.62
C ALA A 307 -18.16 -6.29 3.10
N ALA A 308 -17.42 -7.11 2.35
CA ALA A 308 -17.39 -7.06 0.89
C ALA A 308 -18.50 -7.91 0.24
N GLY A 309 -19.06 -8.88 0.97
CA GLY A 309 -20.10 -9.79 0.51
C GLY A 309 -19.55 -11.06 -0.15
N GLU A 310 -20.42 -12.06 -0.33
CA GLU A 310 -19.97 -13.43 -0.66
C GLU A 310 -19.35 -13.58 -2.05
N ASN A 311 -19.80 -12.76 -3.01
CA ASN A 311 -19.34 -12.76 -4.41
C ASN A 311 -18.17 -11.78 -4.66
N SER A 312 -17.37 -11.51 -3.63
CA SER A 312 -16.24 -10.59 -3.68
C SER A 312 -14.89 -11.32 -3.57
N ASP A 313 -13.81 -10.54 -3.57
CA ASP A 313 -12.43 -11.02 -3.52
C ASP A 313 -11.94 -11.45 -2.13
N TRP A 314 -12.83 -11.55 -1.12
CA TRP A 314 -12.49 -11.97 0.25
C TRP A 314 -11.74 -13.31 0.32
N LYS A 315 -11.91 -14.19 -0.67
CA LYS A 315 -11.19 -15.48 -0.76
C LYS A 315 -9.68 -15.29 -0.90
N TYR A 316 -9.25 -14.18 -1.48
CA TYR A 316 -7.84 -13.81 -1.52
C TYR A 316 -7.34 -13.37 -0.15
N THR A 317 -8.20 -12.92 0.76
CA THR A 317 -7.79 -12.67 2.16
C THR A 317 -7.46 -13.96 2.89
N GLU A 318 -8.27 -15.01 2.71
CA GLU A 318 -8.02 -16.32 3.31
C GLU A 318 -6.76 -16.99 2.74
N ASN A 319 -6.48 -16.76 1.46
CA ASN A 319 -5.36 -17.36 0.73
C ASN A 319 -4.36 -16.30 0.24
N SER A 320 -4.09 -15.26 1.04
CA SER A 320 -3.31 -14.09 0.59
C SER A 320 -1.99 -14.53 -0.02
N ALA A 321 -1.76 -14.06 -1.25
CA ALA A 321 -0.65 -14.50 -2.10
C ALA A 321 0.68 -13.82 -1.76
N VAL A 322 0.61 -12.78 -0.93
CA VAL A 322 1.72 -11.95 -0.48
C VAL A 322 1.45 -11.59 0.95
#